data_AF-X1RV50-F1
#
_entry.id   AF-X1RV50-F1
#
_cell.length_a   1.000
_cell.length_b   1.000
_cell.length_c   1.000
_cell.angle_alpha   90.00
_cell.angle_beta   90.00
_cell.angle_gamma   90.00
#
_symmetry.space_group_name_H-M   'P 1'
#
loop_
_entity.id
_entity.type
_entity.pdbx_description
1 polymer ?
#
loop_
_entity_poly.entity_id
_entity_poly.type
_entity_poly.pdbx_seq_one_letter_code
_entity_poly.pdbx_strand_id
1 'polypeptide(L)'
;VVQPGDASPSLLPAPDRPALPECHSGGFGHVRHKETGEVIFFPVTCGTWGCFGCSQRKLGRLFAQALAGEPTKRAMFSTLPDPTRSRIEAIRWVRKKFALLTKRIRRQWTPFEYFAVPEFTKQGAIHLHLLLRCPFIVQDWLSRQWEQLTGAKVVWIKPILKTHSAALHAVKYCLKTAVEISQGTPGFRAVTMSQGYLPDDWHSKDAADSDYEFLGFCSLPGPAFFDLLERFGFEAVPASSNKRGLTLRSRGPPNRDALQQALAFGSSGARQLAATILVAVLSPSAPGVSAEQLRDEIDFLADTRTQF
;
A
#
# COMPACT_ATOMS: atom_id res chain seq x y z
N VAL A 1 -32.38 28.21 9.53
CA VAL A 1 -31.06 27.80 10.04
C VAL A 1 -30.22 27.41 8.83
N VAL A 2 -29.22 28.24 8.51
CA VAL A 2 -28.41 28.17 7.28
C VAL A 2 -27.49 26.94 7.35
N GLN A 3 -27.53 26.08 6.32
CA GLN A 3 -26.58 24.99 6.17
C GLN A 3 -25.20 25.56 5.79
N PRO A 4 -24.11 25.24 6.51
CA PRO A 4 -22.78 25.70 6.13
C PRO A 4 -22.28 24.90 4.92
N GLY A 5 -21.95 25.65 3.88
CA GLY A 5 -21.54 25.23 2.54
C GLY A 5 -20.60 24.04 2.46
N ASP A 6 -21.05 23.05 1.68
CA ASP A 6 -20.24 22.04 1.02
C ASP A 6 -19.35 22.70 -0.04
N ALA A 7 -18.24 23.30 0.37
CA ALA A 7 -17.10 23.43 -0.52
C ALA A 7 -16.51 22.02 -0.70
N SER A 8 -17.03 21.30 -1.69
CA SER A 8 -16.44 20.04 -2.15
C SER A 8 -14.99 20.31 -2.53
N PRO A 9 -13.98 19.70 -1.87
CA PRO A 9 -12.69 19.56 -2.55
C PRO A 9 -12.99 18.74 -3.80
N SER A 10 -12.67 19.28 -4.98
CA SER A 10 -12.88 18.58 -6.23
C SER A 10 -12.34 17.18 -6.09
N LEU A 11 -13.24 16.19 -6.13
CA LEU A 11 -12.85 14.79 -6.18
C LEU A 11 -11.95 14.68 -7.40
N LEU A 12 -10.69 14.33 -7.15
CA LEU A 12 -9.69 14.15 -8.18
C LEU A 12 -10.36 13.34 -9.31
N PRO A 13 -10.42 13.85 -10.56
CA PRO A 13 -10.64 12.94 -11.68
C PRO A 13 -9.65 11.80 -11.49
N ALA A 14 -10.04 10.55 -11.77
CA ALA A 14 -9.04 9.48 -11.82
C ALA A 14 -7.94 10.01 -12.75
N PRO A 15 -6.74 10.36 -12.24
CA PRO A 15 -5.71 10.80 -13.15
C PRO A 15 -5.52 9.63 -14.11
N ASP A 16 -5.32 9.89 -15.39
CA ASP A 16 -4.57 8.96 -16.22
C ASP A 16 -3.38 8.55 -15.37
N ARG A 17 -3.44 7.33 -14.81
CA ARG A 17 -2.52 6.97 -13.75
C ARG A 17 -1.15 7.04 -14.40
N PRO A 18 -0.22 7.87 -13.91
CA PRO A 18 1.10 7.94 -14.50
C PRO A 18 1.65 6.52 -14.55
N ALA A 19 2.31 6.17 -15.66
CA ALA A 19 2.86 4.83 -15.87
C ALA A 19 3.65 4.40 -14.62
N LEU A 20 4.37 5.32 -13.98
CA LEU A 20 5.10 5.08 -12.73
C LEU A 20 4.51 5.86 -11.55
N PRO A 21 4.55 5.31 -10.32
CA PRO A 21 4.19 6.08 -9.14
C PRO A 21 5.20 7.20 -8.89
N GLU A 22 4.70 8.38 -8.51
CA GLU A 22 5.47 9.60 -8.26
C GLU A 22 6.46 9.49 -7.07
N CYS A 23 6.35 8.44 -6.25
CA CYS A 23 7.19 8.23 -5.07
C CYS A 23 8.24 7.15 -5.34
N HIS A 24 9.51 7.56 -5.37
CA HIS A 24 10.68 6.68 -5.57
C HIS A 24 11.60 6.63 -4.34
N SER A 25 11.12 7.11 -3.19
CA SER A 25 11.97 7.28 -2.01
C SER A 25 12.27 5.97 -1.28
N GLY A 26 11.56 4.89 -1.60
CA GLY A 26 11.75 3.58 -0.98
C GLY A 26 12.74 2.68 -1.73
N GLY A 27 13.30 3.12 -2.86
CA GLY A 27 14.17 2.29 -3.70
C GLY A 27 13.49 1.80 -4.97
N PHE A 28 14.06 0.75 -5.57
CA PHE A 28 13.46 0.02 -6.69
C PHE A 28 13.53 -1.48 -6.42
N GLY A 29 12.43 -2.17 -6.68
CA GLY A 29 12.42 -3.62 -6.82
C GLY A 29 12.67 -3.96 -8.28
N HIS A 30 13.18 -5.15 -8.54
CA HIS A 30 13.30 -5.65 -9.90
C HIS A 30 12.89 -7.11 -9.97
N VAL A 31 12.21 -7.43 -11.06
CA VAL A 31 11.68 -8.76 -11.38
C VAL A 31 12.07 -9.15 -12.80
N ARG A 32 12.05 -10.44 -13.09
CA ARG A 32 12.21 -10.99 -14.44
C ARG A 32 10.87 -11.54 -14.91
N HIS A 33 10.39 -11.15 -16.08
CA HIS A 33 9.23 -11.81 -16.68
C HIS A 33 9.63 -13.24 -17.06
N LYS A 34 8.87 -14.25 -16.59
CA LYS A 34 9.22 -15.67 -16.73
C LYS A 34 9.28 -16.11 -18.19
N GLU A 35 8.36 -15.63 -19.03
CA GLU A 35 8.31 -16.01 -20.45
C GLU A 35 9.28 -15.21 -21.33
N THR A 36 9.26 -13.87 -21.24
CA THR A 36 10.08 -13.01 -22.11
C THR A 36 11.51 -12.84 -21.62
N GLY A 37 11.80 -13.16 -20.37
CA GLY A 37 13.09 -12.88 -19.72
C GLY A 37 13.34 -11.40 -19.42
N GLU A 38 12.41 -10.50 -19.77
CA GLU A 38 12.56 -9.04 -19.61
C GLU A 38 12.75 -8.69 -18.13
N VAL A 39 13.81 -7.95 -17.82
CA VAL A 39 14.06 -7.42 -16.47
C VAL A 39 13.34 -6.10 -16.30
N ILE A 40 12.49 -6.04 -15.28
CA ILE A 40 11.60 -4.92 -15.01
C ILE A 40 11.89 -4.36 -13.64
N PHE A 41 12.26 -3.10 -13.62
CA PHE A 41 12.42 -2.29 -12.42
C PHE A 41 11.09 -1.61 -12.09
N PHE A 42 10.65 -1.69 -10.84
CA PHE A 42 9.50 -0.95 -10.36
C PHE A 42 9.87 -0.17 -9.11
N PRO A 43 9.45 1.10 -9.01
CA PRO A 43 9.76 1.91 -7.87
C PRO A 43 9.05 1.42 -6.63
N VAL A 44 9.81 1.39 -5.54
CA VAL A 44 9.29 1.08 -4.22
C VAL A 44 9.04 2.40 -3.51
N THR A 45 7.79 2.55 -3.13
CA THR A 45 7.30 3.79 -2.53
C THR A 45 7.57 3.77 -1.03
N CYS A 46 7.72 4.93 -0.36
CA CYS A 46 7.89 4.95 1.10
C CYS A 46 6.74 4.32 1.89
N GLY A 47 5.57 4.17 1.26
CA GLY A 47 4.43 3.52 1.88
C GLY A 47 3.92 4.28 3.10
N THR A 48 4.20 5.57 3.25
CA THR A 48 3.65 6.41 4.33
C THR A 48 2.36 7.08 3.86
N TRP A 49 1.52 7.48 4.81
CA TRP A 49 0.31 8.26 4.51
C TRP A 49 0.58 9.77 4.39
N GLY A 50 1.75 10.24 4.85
CA GLY A 50 2.20 11.63 4.68
C GLY A 50 2.74 11.92 3.28
N CYS A 51 3.13 10.91 2.50
CA CYS A 51 3.51 11.08 1.11
C CYS A 51 2.26 11.11 0.21
N PHE A 52 2.11 12.17 -0.60
CA PHE A 52 0.97 12.34 -1.51
C PHE A 52 0.77 11.12 -2.42
N GLY A 53 1.77 10.75 -3.24
CA GLY A 53 1.66 9.60 -4.15
C GLY A 53 1.38 8.27 -3.44
N CYS A 54 1.99 8.02 -2.27
CA CYS A 54 1.72 6.81 -1.48
C CYS A 54 0.30 6.78 -0.90
N SER A 55 -0.15 7.90 -0.35
CA SER A 55 -1.46 8.03 0.27
C SER A 55 -2.57 7.80 -0.76
N GLN A 56 -2.45 8.35 -1.97
CA GLN A 56 -3.39 8.14 -3.07
C GLN A 56 -3.45 6.68 -3.52
N ARG A 57 -2.30 6.01 -3.66
CA ARG A 57 -2.24 4.57 -3.97
C ARG A 57 -2.94 3.72 -2.91
N LYS A 58 -2.65 3.98 -1.63
CA LYS A 58 -3.30 3.29 -0.52
C LYS A 58 -4.80 3.54 -0.51
N LEU A 59 -5.22 4.78 -0.78
CA LEU A 59 -6.61 5.16 -0.88
C LEU A 59 -7.33 4.39 -1.98
N GLY A 60 -6.72 4.31 -3.17
CA GLY A 60 -7.24 3.52 -4.29
C GLY A 60 -7.37 2.03 -3.95
N ARG A 61 -6.40 1.46 -3.23
CA ARG A 61 -6.48 0.07 -2.73
C ARG A 61 -7.63 -0.10 -1.73
N LEU A 62 -7.74 0.79 -0.75
CA LEU A 62 -8.83 0.75 0.23
C LEU A 62 -10.21 0.93 -0.42
N PHE A 63 -10.30 1.76 -1.45
CA PHE A 63 -11.52 1.95 -2.23
C PHE A 63 -11.92 0.68 -2.98
N ALA A 64 -10.97 0.04 -3.66
CA ALA A 64 -11.22 -1.25 -4.32
C ALA A 64 -11.68 -2.32 -3.30
N GLN A 65 -11.03 -2.38 -2.13
CA GLN A 65 -11.43 -3.29 -1.04
C GLN A 65 -12.84 -3.00 -0.51
N ALA A 66 -13.18 -1.72 -0.30
CA ALA A 66 -14.49 -1.29 0.17
C ALA A 66 -15.62 -1.65 -0.80
N LEU A 67 -15.33 -1.65 -2.12
CA LEU A 67 -16.28 -2.09 -3.14
C LEU A 67 -16.40 -3.61 -3.22
N ALA A 68 -15.26 -4.31 -3.20
CA ALA A 68 -15.19 -5.75 -3.34
C ALA A 68 -15.91 -6.51 -2.22
N GLY A 69 -16.06 -5.88 -1.04
CA GLY A 69 -16.87 -6.44 0.03
C GLY A 69 -18.37 -6.29 -0.13
N GLU A 70 -18.86 -5.81 -1.28
CA GLU A 70 -20.29 -5.74 -1.65
C GLU A 70 -21.21 -5.30 -0.48
N PRO A 71 -20.95 -4.12 0.12
CA PRO A 71 -21.66 -3.73 1.33
C PRO A 71 -23.13 -3.41 1.02
N THR A 72 -24.01 -3.92 1.87
CA THR A 72 -25.46 -3.71 1.75
C THR A 72 -25.97 -2.60 2.66
N LYS A 73 -25.21 -2.25 3.70
CA LYS A 73 -25.55 -1.21 4.68
C LYS A 73 -24.36 -0.32 4.98
N ARG A 74 -24.65 0.92 5.31
CA ARG A 74 -23.68 1.86 5.89
C ARG A 74 -24.09 2.17 7.32
N ALA A 75 -23.10 2.32 8.20
CA ALA A 75 -23.35 2.68 9.57
C ALA A 75 -22.33 3.66 10.12
N MET A 76 -22.70 4.35 11.18
CA MET A 76 -21.95 5.42 11.83
C MET A 76 -22.08 5.28 13.34
N PHE A 77 -21.00 4.93 14.04
CA PHE A 77 -21.02 4.76 15.50
C PHE A 77 -20.11 5.82 16.14
N SER A 78 -20.66 6.68 17.00
CA SER A 78 -19.87 7.69 17.71
C SER A 78 -19.59 7.27 19.15
N THR A 79 -18.44 7.65 19.67
CA THR A 79 -18.12 7.58 21.10
C THR A 79 -18.42 8.91 21.79
N LEU A 80 -18.27 8.97 23.11
CA LEU A 80 -18.10 10.23 23.81
C LEU A 80 -16.67 10.76 23.60
N PRO A 81 -16.45 12.08 23.62
CA PRO A 81 -15.10 12.64 23.63
C PRO A 81 -14.44 12.35 24.98
N ASP A 82 -13.14 12.09 24.94
CA ASP A 82 -12.34 11.89 26.14
C ASP A 82 -10.98 12.60 25.97
N PRO A 83 -10.81 13.78 26.58
CA PRO A 83 -9.57 14.55 26.44
C PRO A 83 -8.38 13.92 27.16
N THR A 84 -8.60 12.92 28.01
CA THR A 84 -7.51 12.26 28.76
C THR A 84 -6.76 11.23 27.93
N ARG A 85 -7.30 10.82 26.77
CA ARG A 85 -6.68 9.83 25.88
C ARG A 85 -5.99 10.51 24.70
N SER A 86 -4.78 10.04 24.38
CA SER A 86 -4.19 10.36 23.08
C SER A 86 -5.06 9.81 21.95
N ARG A 87 -4.95 10.40 20.75
CA ARG A 87 -5.71 9.94 19.57
C ARG A 87 -5.47 8.45 19.25
N ILE A 88 -4.24 7.97 19.42
CA ILE A 88 -3.89 6.58 19.15
C ILE A 88 -4.55 5.65 20.17
N GLU A 89 -4.49 6.00 21.46
CA GLU A 89 -5.13 5.23 22.52
C GLU A 89 -6.65 5.18 22.35
N ALA A 90 -7.25 6.31 21.99
CA ALA A 90 -8.67 6.40 21.71
C ALA A 90 -9.06 5.46 20.55
N ILE A 91 -8.27 5.42 19.46
CA ILE A 91 -8.53 4.48 18.35
C ILE A 91 -8.35 3.02 18.77
N ARG A 92 -7.31 2.69 19.53
CA ARG A 92 -7.11 1.33 20.05
C ARG A 92 -8.28 0.91 20.93
N TRP A 93 -8.73 1.82 21.80
CA TRP A 93 -9.87 1.61 22.68
C TRP A 93 -11.16 1.37 21.90
N VAL A 94 -11.51 2.24 20.94
CA VAL A 94 -12.78 2.08 20.19
C VAL A 94 -12.75 0.81 19.34
N ARG A 95 -11.60 0.42 18.79
CA ARG A 95 -11.45 -0.85 18.06
C ARG A 95 -11.71 -2.05 18.95
N LYS A 96 -11.20 -2.03 20.18
CA LYS A 96 -11.48 -3.08 21.18
C LYS A 96 -12.98 -3.15 21.49
N LYS A 97 -13.63 -2.00 21.68
CA LYS A 97 -15.09 -1.94 21.92
C LYS A 97 -15.89 -2.43 20.70
N PHE A 98 -15.50 -2.04 19.50
CA PHE A 98 -16.13 -2.49 18.27
C PHE A 98 -15.95 -3.99 18.02
N ALA A 99 -14.79 -4.57 18.37
CA ALA A 99 -14.58 -6.01 18.32
C ALA A 99 -15.51 -6.77 19.30
N LEU A 100 -15.72 -6.23 20.51
CA LEU A 100 -16.70 -6.78 21.45
C LEU A 100 -18.14 -6.68 20.90
N LEU A 101 -18.50 -5.54 20.31
CA LEU A 101 -19.81 -5.36 19.69
C LEU A 101 -20.02 -6.34 18.53
N THR A 102 -19.01 -6.53 17.68
CA THR A 102 -19.02 -7.50 16.57
C THR A 102 -19.33 -8.91 17.08
N LYS A 103 -18.71 -9.33 18.20
CA LYS A 103 -19.00 -10.62 18.83
C LYS A 103 -20.46 -10.71 19.30
N ARG A 104 -21.01 -9.64 19.89
CA ARG A 104 -22.42 -9.60 20.31
C ARG A 104 -23.37 -9.67 19.12
N ILE A 105 -23.09 -8.93 18.04
CA ILE A 105 -23.89 -8.95 16.81
C ILE A 105 -23.89 -10.35 16.21
N ARG A 106 -22.71 -10.97 16.04
CA ARG A 106 -22.60 -12.31 15.42
C ARG A 106 -23.33 -13.43 16.15
N ARG A 107 -23.62 -13.26 17.46
CA ARG A 107 -24.44 -14.21 18.24
C ARG A 107 -25.93 -14.13 17.93
N GLN A 108 -26.40 -13.01 17.36
CA GLN A 108 -27.83 -12.75 17.13
C GLN A 108 -28.14 -12.59 15.64
N TRP A 109 -27.21 -12.02 14.88
CA TRP A 109 -27.33 -11.72 13.46
C TRP A 109 -26.05 -12.16 12.75
N THR A 110 -26.14 -13.28 12.04
CA THR A 110 -25.09 -13.82 11.17
C THR A 110 -25.61 -13.88 9.73
N PRO A 111 -24.80 -13.63 8.70
CA PRO A 111 -23.40 -13.17 8.76
C PRO A 111 -23.28 -11.68 9.16
N PHE A 112 -22.10 -11.28 9.66
CA PHE A 112 -21.78 -9.88 9.91
C PHE A 112 -20.34 -9.59 9.51
N GLU A 113 -20.20 -9.00 8.32
CA GLU A 113 -18.93 -8.54 7.76
C GLU A 113 -18.89 -7.02 7.70
N TYR A 114 -17.71 -6.44 7.92
CA TYR A 114 -17.53 -5.00 8.02
C TYR A 114 -16.22 -4.50 7.44
N PHE A 115 -16.25 -3.23 7.04
CA PHE A 115 -15.09 -2.38 6.78
C PHE A 115 -15.27 -1.10 7.57
N ALA A 116 -14.31 -0.80 8.46
CA ALA A 116 -14.44 0.20 9.51
C ALA A 116 -13.30 1.22 9.45
N VAL A 117 -13.70 2.50 9.40
CA VAL A 117 -12.81 3.65 9.32
C VAL A 117 -13.08 4.55 10.53
N PRO A 118 -12.15 4.67 11.49
CA PRO A 118 -12.27 5.66 12.54
C PRO A 118 -12.00 7.06 12.00
N GLU A 119 -12.74 8.05 12.50
CA GLU A 119 -12.55 9.48 12.27
C GLU A 119 -12.71 10.25 13.58
N PHE A 120 -11.92 11.31 13.77
CA PHE A 120 -12.16 12.26 14.86
C PHE A 120 -13.17 13.33 14.44
N THR A 121 -14.21 13.49 15.25
CA THR A 121 -15.11 14.64 15.18
C THR A 121 -14.39 15.91 15.64
N LYS A 122 -14.96 17.09 15.34
CA LYS A 122 -14.41 18.38 15.81
C LYS A 122 -14.28 18.46 17.34
N GLN A 123 -15.12 17.72 18.07
CA GLN A 123 -15.13 17.68 19.55
C GLN A 123 -14.18 16.62 20.12
N GLY A 124 -13.43 15.90 19.28
CA GLY A 124 -12.48 14.87 19.71
C GLY A 124 -13.09 13.49 19.99
N ALA A 125 -14.41 13.31 19.82
CA ALA A 125 -15.04 11.99 19.84
C ALA A 125 -14.66 11.19 18.59
N ILE A 126 -14.56 9.85 18.73
CA ILE A 126 -14.33 8.98 17.57
C ILE A 126 -15.65 8.60 16.93
N HIS A 127 -15.70 8.73 15.61
CA HIS A 127 -16.79 8.34 14.74
C HIS A 127 -16.33 7.22 13.82
N LEU A 128 -16.94 6.04 13.92
CA LEU A 128 -16.66 4.91 13.04
C LEU A 128 -17.56 4.98 11.80
N HIS A 129 -16.99 5.21 10.63
CA HIS A 129 -17.66 4.99 9.35
C HIS A 129 -17.56 3.52 8.97
N LEU A 130 -18.71 2.88 8.77
CA LEU A 130 -18.83 1.45 8.56
C LEU A 130 -19.51 1.17 7.23
N LEU A 131 -18.94 0.24 6.47
CA LEU A 131 -19.62 -0.48 5.40
C LEU A 131 -19.86 -1.90 5.88
N LEU A 132 -21.10 -2.37 5.79
CA LEU A 132 -21.54 -3.60 6.42
C LEU A 132 -22.20 -4.51 5.39
N ARG A 133 -21.95 -5.82 5.52
CA ARG A 133 -22.71 -6.89 4.88
C ARG A 133 -23.32 -7.75 5.98
N CYS A 134 -24.60 -7.50 6.27
CA CYS A 134 -25.32 -8.15 7.36
C CYS A 134 -26.85 -8.13 7.13
N PRO A 135 -27.63 -8.97 7.81
CA PRO A 135 -29.10 -8.90 7.82
C PRO A 135 -29.60 -7.63 8.56
N PHE A 136 -30.92 -7.50 8.71
CA PHE A 136 -31.50 -6.41 9.49
C PHE A 136 -31.08 -6.52 10.97
N ILE A 137 -30.61 -5.41 11.54
CA ILE A 137 -30.26 -5.31 12.96
C ILE A 137 -31.19 -4.26 13.57
N VAL A 138 -31.83 -4.59 14.69
CA VAL A 138 -32.69 -3.66 15.41
C VAL A 138 -31.83 -2.50 15.94
N GLN A 139 -32.07 -1.29 15.44
CA GLN A 139 -31.34 -0.07 15.79
C GLN A 139 -31.29 0.14 17.31
N ASP A 140 -32.42 -0.07 17.99
CA ASP A 140 -32.57 0.13 19.42
C ASP A 140 -31.70 -0.83 20.25
N TRP A 141 -31.62 -2.08 19.80
CA TRP A 141 -30.70 -3.06 20.38
C TRP A 141 -29.25 -2.61 20.19
N LEU A 142 -28.90 -2.19 18.97
CA LEU A 142 -27.55 -1.80 18.60
C LEU A 142 -27.08 -0.60 19.42
N SER A 143 -27.93 0.43 19.58
CA SER A 143 -27.66 1.59 20.42
C SER A 143 -27.43 1.20 21.88
N ARG A 144 -28.25 0.31 22.46
CA ARG A 144 -28.06 -0.19 23.84
C ARG A 144 -26.74 -0.94 24.01
N GLN A 145 -26.38 -1.80 23.05
CA GLN A 145 -25.11 -2.52 23.13
C GLN A 145 -23.90 -1.59 23.03
N TRP A 146 -23.98 -0.59 22.17
CA TRP A 146 -22.90 0.39 22.01
C TRP A 146 -22.74 1.26 23.25
N GLU A 147 -23.85 1.69 23.85
CA GLU A 147 -23.85 2.44 25.11
C GLU A 147 -23.22 1.64 26.24
N GLN A 148 -23.60 0.37 26.43
CA GLN A 148 -22.97 -0.48 27.44
C GLN A 148 -21.46 -0.62 27.27
N LEU A 149 -20.96 -0.56 26.02
CA LEU A 149 -19.55 -0.71 25.73
C LEU A 149 -18.76 0.60 25.84
N THR A 150 -19.38 1.73 25.51
CA THR A 150 -18.69 3.01 25.27
C THR A 150 -19.24 4.21 26.04
N GLY A 151 -20.41 4.08 26.66
CA GLY A 151 -21.18 5.18 27.23
C GLY A 151 -21.95 6.03 26.20
N ALA A 152 -21.78 5.77 24.90
CA ALA A 152 -22.45 6.53 23.84
C ALA A 152 -23.61 5.75 23.21
N LYS A 153 -24.75 6.41 22.99
CA LYS A 153 -25.93 5.84 22.29
C LYS A 153 -25.93 6.09 20.78
N VAL A 154 -25.06 6.97 20.29
CA VAL A 154 -25.15 7.49 18.91
C VAL A 154 -24.67 6.44 17.93
N VAL A 155 -25.64 5.71 17.38
CA VAL A 155 -25.48 4.74 16.32
C VAL A 155 -26.48 5.04 15.23
N TRP A 156 -26.07 4.94 13.98
CA TRP A 156 -26.92 5.07 12.83
C TRP A 156 -26.61 3.97 11.82
N ILE A 157 -27.63 3.30 11.29
CA ILE A 157 -27.49 2.30 10.23
C ILE A 157 -28.54 2.51 9.15
N LYS A 158 -28.15 2.45 7.88
CA LYS A 158 -29.06 2.55 6.73
C LYS A 158 -28.68 1.60 5.60
N PRO A 159 -29.64 1.14 4.79
CA PRO A 159 -29.33 0.45 3.54
C PRO A 159 -28.51 1.36 2.61
N ILE A 160 -27.65 0.74 1.80
CA ILE A 160 -26.90 1.40 0.74
C ILE A 160 -27.73 1.35 -0.53
N LEU A 161 -28.07 2.53 -1.08
CA LEU A 161 -28.74 2.64 -2.38
C LEU A 161 -27.74 2.76 -3.54
N LYS A 162 -26.56 3.34 -3.26
CA LYS A 162 -25.49 3.58 -4.25
C LYS A 162 -24.16 3.17 -3.64
N THR A 163 -23.70 1.95 -3.92
CA THR A 163 -22.50 1.34 -3.33
C THR A 163 -21.24 2.17 -3.55
N HIS A 164 -21.05 2.67 -4.77
CA HIS A 164 -19.91 3.52 -5.11
C HIS A 164 -19.82 4.78 -4.24
N SER A 165 -20.95 5.48 -4.06
CA SER A 165 -21.01 6.68 -3.22
C SER A 165 -20.75 6.36 -1.74
N ALA A 166 -21.28 5.24 -1.24
CA ALA A 166 -21.03 4.81 0.13
C ALA A 166 -19.55 4.44 0.37
N ALA A 167 -18.93 3.73 -0.57
CA ALA A 167 -17.51 3.38 -0.52
C ALA A 167 -16.62 4.62 -0.56
N LEU A 168 -16.91 5.57 -1.47
CA LEU A 168 -16.18 6.84 -1.54
C LEU A 168 -16.29 7.61 -0.23
N HIS A 169 -17.49 7.67 0.34
CA HIS A 169 -17.73 8.35 1.61
C HIS A 169 -16.90 7.73 2.74
N ALA A 170 -16.93 6.40 2.91
CA ALA A 170 -16.15 5.73 3.95
C ALA A 170 -14.63 5.95 3.76
N VAL A 171 -14.15 5.82 2.53
CA VAL A 171 -12.72 5.92 2.20
C VAL A 171 -12.19 7.35 2.28
N LYS A 172 -13.02 8.36 1.99
CA LYS A 172 -12.71 9.79 2.21
C LYS A 172 -12.23 10.04 3.63
N TYR A 173 -12.87 9.42 4.63
CA TYR A 173 -12.47 9.59 6.03
C TYR A 173 -11.21 8.83 6.40
N CYS A 174 -10.82 7.79 5.64
CA CYS A 174 -9.52 7.14 5.83
C CYS A 174 -8.40 8.15 5.66
N LEU A 175 -8.46 8.99 4.62
CA LEU A 175 -7.41 9.96 4.33
C LEU A 175 -7.30 11.00 5.45
N LYS A 176 -8.43 11.56 5.89
CA LYS A 176 -8.46 12.55 6.97
C LYS A 176 -7.78 12.01 8.23
N THR A 177 -8.18 10.83 8.68
CA THR A 177 -7.63 10.23 9.90
C THR A 177 -6.21 9.70 9.72
N ALA A 178 -5.91 9.12 8.56
CA ALA A 178 -4.57 8.63 8.29
C ALA A 178 -3.57 9.78 8.24
N VAL A 179 -3.87 10.91 7.59
CA VAL A 179 -2.99 12.09 7.60
C VAL A 179 -2.82 12.63 9.02
N GLU A 180 -3.90 12.77 9.78
CA GLU A 180 -3.88 13.27 11.17
C GLU A 180 -3.06 12.40 12.14
N ILE A 181 -2.87 11.10 11.86
CA ILE A 181 -2.29 10.14 12.80
C ILE A 181 -0.96 9.56 12.33
N SER A 182 -0.84 9.31 11.02
CA SER A 182 0.33 8.63 10.45
C SER A 182 1.61 9.45 10.50
N GLN A 183 1.52 10.78 10.64
CA GLN A 183 2.68 11.66 10.70
C GLN A 183 3.61 11.36 11.90
N GLY A 184 3.14 10.60 12.91
CA GLY A 184 3.94 10.26 14.09
C GLY A 184 3.89 8.80 14.53
N THR A 185 3.35 7.87 13.74
CA THR A 185 3.21 6.46 14.18
C THR A 185 3.33 5.46 13.03
N PRO A 186 4.53 4.89 12.83
CA PRO A 186 4.73 3.75 11.94
C PRO A 186 3.76 2.61 12.28
N GLY A 187 3.22 1.94 11.26
CA GLY A 187 2.29 0.81 11.45
C GLY A 187 0.84 1.18 11.78
N PHE A 188 0.44 2.46 11.71
CA PHE A 188 -0.97 2.84 11.84
C PHE A 188 -1.82 2.22 10.73
N ARG A 189 -2.72 1.31 11.13
CA ARG A 189 -3.75 0.76 10.25
C ARG A 189 -4.93 1.74 10.18
N ALA A 190 -5.20 2.31 9.02
CA ALA A 190 -6.31 3.28 8.85
C ALA A 190 -7.69 2.60 8.82
N VAL A 191 -7.75 1.32 8.45
CA VAL A 191 -9.00 0.57 8.28
C VAL A 191 -8.92 -0.78 8.95
N THR A 192 -9.97 -1.16 9.68
CA THR A 192 -10.16 -2.54 10.15
C THR A 192 -11.27 -3.17 9.33
N MET A 193 -11.07 -4.41 8.87
CA MET A 193 -12.10 -5.19 8.18
C MET A 193 -12.20 -6.57 8.82
N SER A 194 -13.36 -7.20 8.72
CA SER A 194 -13.54 -8.60 9.10
C SER A 194 -12.87 -9.54 8.08
N GLN A 195 -12.57 -10.76 8.50
CA GLN A 195 -11.86 -11.74 7.67
C GLN A 195 -12.64 -12.08 6.40
N GLY A 196 -13.95 -12.30 6.50
CA GLY A 196 -14.80 -12.63 5.35
C GLY A 196 -15.28 -11.40 4.58
N TYR A 197 -14.73 -10.21 4.81
CA TYR A 197 -15.20 -9.01 4.11
C TYR A 197 -14.88 -9.08 2.61
N LEU A 198 -13.65 -9.47 2.27
CA LEU A 198 -13.18 -9.61 0.90
C LEU A 198 -13.54 -10.99 0.32
N PRO A 199 -13.69 -11.11 -1.01
CA PRO A 199 -13.78 -12.41 -1.68
C PRO A 199 -12.57 -13.30 -1.38
N ASP A 200 -12.77 -14.62 -1.36
CA ASP A 200 -11.71 -15.59 -1.07
C ASP A 200 -10.57 -15.53 -2.11
N ASP A 201 -10.90 -15.18 -3.35
CA ASP A 201 -9.97 -15.04 -4.46
C ASP A 201 -9.30 -13.66 -4.53
N TRP A 202 -9.58 -12.74 -3.58
CA TRP A 202 -9.00 -11.40 -3.58
C TRP A 202 -7.45 -11.42 -3.56
N HIS A 203 -6.90 -12.47 -2.96
CA HIS A 203 -5.46 -12.74 -2.87
C HIS A 203 -5.01 -13.88 -3.79
N SER A 204 -5.89 -14.43 -4.64
CA SER A 204 -5.55 -15.58 -5.50
C SER A 204 -4.40 -15.28 -6.48
N LYS A 205 -4.12 -14.01 -6.77
CA LYS A 205 -2.91 -13.56 -7.49
C LYS A 205 -1.79 -13.15 -6.55
N ASP A 206 -1.52 -13.95 -5.53
CA ASP A 206 -0.33 -13.80 -4.70
C ASP A 206 0.91 -14.24 -5.51
N ALA A 207 2.11 -13.84 -5.05
CA ALA A 207 3.36 -13.89 -5.82
C ALA A 207 3.72 -15.24 -6.48
N ALA A 208 3.12 -16.35 -6.03
CA ALA A 208 3.31 -17.68 -6.60
C ALA A 208 2.81 -17.78 -8.06
N ASP A 209 1.67 -17.16 -8.36
CA ASP A 209 1.01 -17.20 -9.69
C ASP A 209 1.35 -15.95 -10.54
N SER A 210 2.39 -15.22 -10.15
CA SER A 210 2.88 -14.07 -10.89
C SER A 210 3.64 -14.52 -12.15
N ASP A 211 3.42 -13.84 -13.28
CA ASP A 211 4.22 -13.98 -14.52
C ASP A 211 5.69 -13.54 -14.33
N TYR A 212 6.02 -13.04 -13.13
CA TYR A 212 7.30 -12.46 -12.78
C TYR A 212 8.01 -13.24 -11.66
N GLU A 213 9.31 -13.47 -11.83
CA GLU A 213 10.26 -13.93 -10.82
C GLU A 213 10.88 -12.71 -10.10
N PHE A 214 10.88 -12.70 -8.76
CA PHE A 214 11.51 -11.63 -8.00
C PHE A 214 13.04 -11.81 -7.96
N LEU A 215 13.77 -10.82 -8.45
CA LEU A 215 15.23 -10.85 -8.50
C LEU A 215 15.86 -10.14 -7.30
N GLY A 216 15.24 -9.07 -6.80
CA GLY A 216 15.77 -8.36 -5.66
C GLY A 216 15.30 -6.92 -5.54
N PHE A 217 16.05 -6.18 -4.73
CA PHE A 217 15.76 -4.81 -4.37
C PHE A 217 17.04 -3.99 -4.34
N CYS A 218 17.04 -2.81 -4.94
CA CYS A 218 18.08 -1.82 -4.78
C CYS A 218 17.55 -0.63 -3.98
N SER A 219 18.13 -0.41 -2.80
CA SER A 219 17.77 0.72 -1.92
C SER A 219 18.41 2.02 -2.43
N LEU A 220 17.96 2.47 -3.61
CA LEU A 220 18.40 3.69 -4.28
C LEU A 220 17.22 4.64 -4.48
N PRO A 221 17.22 5.84 -3.88
CA PRO A 221 16.22 6.84 -4.19
C PRO A 221 16.16 7.14 -5.71
N GLY A 222 14.98 7.50 -6.20
CA GLY A 222 14.73 7.88 -7.61
C GLY A 222 15.89 8.62 -8.29
N PRO A 223 16.31 9.80 -7.80
CA PRO A 223 17.39 10.56 -8.43
C PRO A 223 18.69 9.77 -8.55
N ALA A 224 19.14 9.12 -7.47
CA ALA A 224 20.37 8.33 -7.46
C ALA A 224 20.30 7.11 -8.41
N PHE A 225 19.13 6.49 -8.54
CA PHE A 225 18.92 5.40 -9.49
C PHE A 225 19.10 5.87 -10.94
N PHE A 226 18.45 6.96 -11.34
CA PHE A 226 18.54 7.49 -12.70
C PHE A 226 19.94 8.03 -13.02
N ASP A 227 20.58 8.72 -12.07
CA ASP A 227 21.96 9.22 -12.23
C ASP A 227 22.95 8.08 -12.45
N LEU A 228 22.79 6.95 -11.73
CA LEU A 228 23.64 5.78 -11.91
C LEU A 228 23.41 5.10 -13.25
N LEU A 229 22.15 4.96 -13.70
CA LEU A 229 21.86 4.43 -15.03
C LEU A 229 22.55 5.24 -16.12
N GLU A 230 22.45 6.57 -16.06
CA GLU A 230 23.11 7.46 -17.01
C GLU A 230 24.62 7.26 -17.01
N ARG A 231 25.25 7.19 -15.82
CA ARG A 231 26.69 6.91 -15.68
C ARG A 231 27.10 5.55 -16.25
N PHE A 232 26.24 4.54 -16.10
CA PHE A 232 26.48 3.19 -16.65
C PHE A 232 26.22 3.11 -18.17
N GLY A 233 25.66 4.14 -18.80
CA GLY A 233 25.33 4.16 -20.23
C GLY A 233 23.96 3.56 -20.54
N PHE A 234 23.02 3.61 -19.60
CA PHE A 234 21.66 3.12 -19.73
C PHE A 234 20.63 4.23 -19.53
N GLU A 235 19.43 3.97 -20.01
CA GLU A 235 18.24 4.73 -19.66
C GLU A 235 17.10 3.80 -19.31
N ALA A 236 16.22 4.28 -18.43
CA ALA A 236 15.00 3.57 -18.10
C ALA A 236 13.89 3.97 -19.08
N VAL A 237 13.23 2.98 -19.68
CA VAL A 237 12.08 3.18 -20.57
C VAL A 237 10.88 2.36 -20.09
N PRO A 238 9.63 2.75 -20.38
CA PRO A 238 8.47 1.97 -19.98
C PRO A 238 8.56 0.52 -20.46
N ALA A 239 8.34 -0.43 -19.55
CA ALA A 239 8.35 -1.86 -19.89
C ALA A 239 7.12 -2.23 -20.71
N SER A 240 7.30 -3.07 -21.73
CA SER A 240 6.22 -3.50 -22.62
C SER A 240 5.25 -4.46 -21.93
N SER A 241 5.79 -5.38 -21.12
CA SER A 241 5.05 -6.38 -20.36
C SER A 241 4.41 -5.83 -19.08
N ASN A 242 4.92 -4.71 -18.56
CA ASN A 242 4.43 -4.09 -17.33
C ASN A 242 4.30 -2.56 -17.46
N LYS A 243 3.05 -2.08 -17.58
CA LYS A 243 2.73 -0.64 -17.68
C LYS A 243 3.20 0.20 -16.48
N ARG A 244 3.62 -0.44 -15.38
CA ARG A 244 4.16 0.19 -14.16
C ARG A 244 5.61 -0.12 -13.86
N GLY A 245 6.27 -0.73 -14.83
CA GLY A 245 7.66 -1.09 -14.77
C GLY A 245 8.50 -0.27 -15.76
N LEU A 246 9.79 -0.29 -15.51
CA LEU A 246 10.83 0.25 -16.34
C LEU A 246 11.70 -0.92 -16.82
N THR A 247 11.97 -0.99 -18.11
CA THR A 247 13.08 -1.79 -18.62
C THR A 247 14.29 -0.89 -18.87
N LEU A 248 15.48 -1.47 -18.91
CA LEU A 248 16.70 -0.72 -19.15
C LEU A 248 17.11 -0.85 -20.61
N ARG A 249 17.25 0.28 -21.29
CA ARG A 249 17.76 0.36 -22.65
C ARG A 249 19.18 0.92 -22.62
N SER A 250 20.10 0.24 -23.29
CA SER A 250 21.46 0.74 -23.48
C SER A 250 21.43 1.94 -24.45
N ARG A 251 22.16 3.01 -24.12
CA ARG A 251 22.39 4.17 -25.01
C ARG A 251 23.59 3.97 -25.95
N GLY A 252 24.29 2.85 -25.81
CA GLY A 252 25.58 2.54 -26.41
C GLY A 252 26.35 1.52 -25.57
N PRO A 253 27.63 1.24 -25.86
CA PRO A 253 28.44 0.34 -25.06
C PRO A 253 28.40 0.74 -23.56
N PRO A 254 28.13 -0.21 -22.64
CA PRO A 254 28.11 0.08 -21.20
C PRO A 254 29.43 0.68 -20.71
N ASN A 255 29.34 1.63 -19.79
CA ASN A 255 30.52 2.19 -19.15
C ASN A 255 31.05 1.18 -18.11
N ARG A 256 32.00 0.35 -18.53
CA ARG A 256 32.59 -0.72 -17.70
C ARG A 256 33.27 -0.18 -16.45
N ASP A 257 34.01 0.92 -16.57
CA ASP A 257 34.71 1.53 -15.44
C ASP A 257 33.72 2.01 -14.37
N ALA A 258 32.62 2.65 -14.79
CA ALA A 258 31.58 3.07 -13.87
C ALA A 258 30.90 1.88 -13.18
N LEU A 259 30.61 0.80 -13.91
CA LEU A 259 30.04 -0.43 -13.35
C LEU A 259 30.99 -1.08 -12.33
N GLN A 260 32.28 -1.19 -12.65
CA GLN A 260 33.29 -1.75 -11.75
C GLN A 260 33.49 -0.87 -10.50
N GLN A 261 33.57 0.45 -10.66
CA GLN A 261 33.66 1.37 -9.53
C GLN A 261 32.43 1.26 -8.62
N ALA A 262 31.23 1.13 -9.19
CA ALA A 262 30.01 0.94 -8.40
C ALA A 262 30.00 -0.40 -7.67
N LEU A 263 30.50 -1.48 -8.27
CA LEU A 263 30.64 -2.79 -7.62
C LEU A 263 31.65 -2.77 -6.47
N ALA A 264 32.81 -2.14 -6.67
CA ALA A 264 33.89 -2.13 -5.69
C ALA A 264 33.64 -1.16 -4.53
N PHE A 265 33.14 0.04 -4.83
CA PHE A 265 33.10 1.17 -3.87
C PHE A 265 31.71 1.78 -3.70
N GLY A 266 30.71 1.32 -4.46
CA GLY A 266 29.36 1.87 -4.40
C GLY A 266 28.63 1.55 -3.10
N SER A 267 27.58 2.31 -2.84
CA SER A 267 26.60 1.97 -1.79
C SER A 267 25.99 0.59 -2.07
N SER A 268 25.38 -0.03 -1.06
CA SER A 268 24.70 -1.34 -1.23
C SER A 268 23.73 -1.35 -2.42
N GLY A 269 22.90 -0.30 -2.56
CA GLY A 269 21.98 -0.16 -3.68
C GLY A 269 22.68 0.02 -5.04
N ALA A 270 23.80 0.75 -5.09
CA ALA A 270 24.58 0.95 -6.31
C ALA A 270 25.24 -0.36 -6.76
N ARG A 271 25.80 -1.14 -5.82
CA ARG A 271 26.36 -2.48 -6.08
C ARG A 271 25.30 -3.43 -6.63
N GLN A 272 24.12 -3.45 -6.01
CA GLN A 272 22.99 -4.28 -6.46
C GLN A 272 22.53 -3.90 -7.88
N LEU A 273 22.43 -2.60 -8.18
CA LEU A 273 22.05 -2.15 -9.52
C LEU A 273 23.10 -2.54 -10.57
N ALA A 274 24.40 -2.32 -10.28
CA ALA A 274 25.49 -2.68 -11.18
C ALA A 274 25.55 -4.20 -11.43
N ALA A 275 25.45 -5.01 -10.38
CA ALA A 275 25.38 -6.46 -10.48
C ALA A 275 24.17 -6.91 -11.32
N THR A 276 22.99 -6.33 -11.10
CA THR A 276 21.79 -6.65 -11.88
C THR A 276 21.97 -6.34 -13.36
N ILE A 277 22.59 -5.19 -13.70
CA ILE A 277 22.86 -4.83 -15.08
C ILE A 277 23.81 -5.84 -15.75
N LEU A 278 24.88 -6.22 -15.06
CA LEU A 278 25.86 -7.19 -15.59
C LEU A 278 25.25 -8.59 -15.76
N VAL A 279 24.53 -9.07 -14.76
CA VAL A 279 24.01 -10.46 -14.70
C VAL A 279 22.77 -10.62 -15.57
N ALA A 280 21.84 -9.66 -15.50
CA ALA A 280 20.48 -9.86 -15.96
C ALA A 280 20.11 -9.02 -17.20
N VAL A 281 20.81 -7.90 -17.45
CA VAL A 281 20.49 -6.98 -18.58
C VAL A 281 21.47 -7.15 -19.72
N LEU A 282 22.77 -7.30 -19.43
CA LEU A 282 23.82 -7.43 -20.43
C LEU A 282 24.11 -8.87 -20.85
N SER A 283 23.50 -9.86 -20.19
CA SER A 283 23.65 -11.27 -20.55
C SER A 283 22.48 -11.67 -21.46
N PRO A 284 22.64 -11.69 -22.80
CA PRO A 284 21.50 -11.78 -23.72
C PRO A 284 21.13 -13.24 -24.06
N SER A 285 21.61 -14.22 -23.29
CA SER A 285 21.93 -15.62 -23.65
C SER A 285 23.43 -15.82 -23.95
N ALA A 286 24.31 -15.72 -22.95
CA ALA A 286 25.73 -16.07 -23.11
C ALA A 286 25.95 -17.57 -22.86
N PRO A 287 26.22 -18.41 -23.88
CA PRO A 287 26.87 -19.69 -23.63
C PRO A 287 28.30 -19.37 -23.16
N GLY A 288 28.62 -19.71 -21.91
CA GLY A 288 30.02 -19.74 -21.46
C GLY A 288 30.33 -19.29 -20.05
N VAL A 289 29.38 -18.78 -19.26
CA VAL A 289 29.63 -18.52 -17.83
C VAL A 289 28.46 -19.03 -17.00
N SER A 290 28.71 -20.05 -16.17
CA SER A 290 27.69 -20.62 -15.30
C SER A 290 27.32 -19.63 -14.17
N ALA A 291 26.10 -19.74 -13.64
CA ALA A 291 25.68 -18.98 -12.48
C ALA A 291 26.57 -19.25 -11.24
N GLU A 292 27.24 -20.39 -11.19
CA GLU A 292 28.28 -20.72 -10.20
C GLU A 292 29.57 -19.95 -10.45
N GLN A 293 30.12 -19.91 -11.67
CA GLN A 293 31.32 -19.11 -11.97
C GLN A 293 31.14 -17.63 -11.64
N LEU A 294 29.95 -17.08 -11.89
CA LEU A 294 29.68 -15.67 -11.63
C LEU A 294 29.45 -15.40 -10.13
N ARG A 295 28.91 -16.38 -9.39
CA ARG A 295 28.82 -16.31 -7.92
C ARG A 295 30.20 -16.41 -7.30
N ASP A 296 31.05 -17.29 -7.83
CA ASP A 296 32.44 -17.45 -7.42
C ASP A 296 33.25 -16.16 -7.70
N GLU A 297 33.00 -15.46 -8.82
CA GLU A 297 33.63 -14.15 -9.09
C GLU A 297 33.12 -13.05 -8.15
N ILE A 298 31.82 -13.01 -7.85
CA ILE A 298 31.25 -12.04 -6.89
C ILE A 298 31.76 -12.32 -5.47
N ASP A 299 31.84 -13.59 -5.07
CA ASP A 299 32.34 -14.01 -3.76
C ASP A 299 33.87 -13.82 -3.65
N PHE A 300 34.62 -14.05 -4.73
CA PHE A 300 36.06 -13.74 -4.82
C PHE A 300 36.35 -12.24 -4.72
N LEU A 301 35.52 -11.40 -5.34
CA LEU A 301 35.64 -9.93 -5.25
C LEU A 301 35.09 -9.37 -3.92
N ALA A 302 34.26 -10.13 -3.21
CA ALA A 302 33.73 -9.77 -1.90
C ALA A 302 34.57 -10.28 -0.72
N ASP A 303 35.49 -11.25 -0.93
CA ASP A 303 36.42 -11.71 0.09
C ASP A 303 37.56 -10.68 0.27
N THR A 304 37.56 -10.01 1.42
CA THR A 304 38.59 -9.03 1.78
C THR A 304 39.91 -9.67 2.25
N ARG A 305 40.02 -11.01 2.28
CA ARG A 305 41.22 -11.73 2.76
C ARG A 305 42.22 -12.13 1.68
N THR A 306 41.88 -11.99 0.40
CA THR A 306 42.76 -12.30 -0.74
C THR A 306 43.54 -11.08 -1.27
N GLN A 307 43.39 -9.92 -0.64
CA GLN A 307 44.21 -8.72 -0.93
C GLN A 307 45.40 -8.63 0.04
N PHE A 308 46.42 -9.46 -0.18
CA PHE A 308 47.79 -9.27 0.32
C PHE A 308 48.76 -9.37 -0.86
#